data_AF-A0A4W3K3W1-F1
#
_entry.id   AF-A0A4W3K3W1-F1
#
_cell.length_a   1.000
_cell.length_b   1.000
_cell.length_c   1.000
_cell.angle_alpha   90.00
_cell.angle_beta   90.00
_cell.angle_gamma   90.00
#
_symmetry.space_group_name_H-M   'P 1'
#
loop_
_entity.id
_entity.type
_entity.pdbx_description
1 polymer ?
#
loop_
_entity_poly.entity_id
_entity_poly.type
_entity_poly.pdbx_seq_one_letter_code
_entity_poly.pdbx_strand_id
1 'polypeptide(L)' 'IQDLPTASVIICFHNEAWSTLLRTVNSVMDTAPKKFLKEIILVDDLSNQGMSFGLENDK' A
#
# COMPACT_ATOMS: atom_id res chain seq x y z
N ILE A 1 8.11 30.10 2.25
CA ILE A 1 7.66 28.75 1.86
C ILE A 1 6.78 28.29 3.01
N GLN A 2 5.46 28.21 2.81
CA GLN A 2 4.54 27.81 3.87
C GLN A 2 4.80 26.36 4.28
N ASP A 3 4.82 26.09 5.58
CA ASP A 3 4.95 24.74 6.13
C ASP A 3 3.65 23.98 5.86
N LEU A 4 3.60 23.26 4.74
CA LEU A 4 2.50 22.36 4.45
C LEU A 4 2.47 21.24 5.51
N PRO A 5 1.29 20.89 6.03
CA PRO A 5 1.16 19.81 6.99
C PRO A 5 1.57 18.48 6.35
N THR A 6 2.00 17.55 7.19
CA THR A 6 2.20 16.16 6.76
C THR A 6 0.85 15.48 6.53
N ALA A 7 0.83 14.50 5.64
CA ALA A 7 -0.34 13.73 5.28
C ALA A 7 -0.07 12.23 5.51
N SER A 8 -1.09 11.53 5.99
CA SER A 8 -1.12 10.06 6.08
C SER A 8 -1.97 9.53 4.92
N VAL A 9 -1.47 8.55 4.19
CA VAL A 9 -2.17 7.93 3.06
C VAL A 9 -2.80 6.63 3.53
N ILE A 10 -4.12 6.50 3.42
CA ILE A 10 -4.85 5.30 3.81
C ILE A 10 -5.33 4.60 2.54
N ILE A 11 -4.96 3.33 2.37
CA ILE A 11 -5.34 2.49 1.23
C ILE A 11 -6.16 1.31 1.77
N CYS A 12 -7.46 1.32 1.51
CA CYS A 12 -8.32 0.18 1.80
C CYS A 12 -8.31 -0.77 0.61
N PHE A 13 -8.10 -2.06 0.85
CA PHE A 13 -8.10 -3.08 -0.20
C PHE A 13 -8.94 -4.29 0.21
N HIS A 14 -9.56 -4.93 -0.78
CA HIS A 14 -10.32 -6.16 -0.62
C HIS A 14 -10.07 -7.07 -1.83
N ASN A 15 -9.47 -8.23 -1.63
CA ASN A 15 -9.14 -9.19 -2.70
C ASN A 15 -8.39 -8.58 -3.90
N GLU A 16 -7.59 -7.53 -3.66
CA GLU A 16 -6.71 -6.97 -4.69
C GLU A 16 -5.47 -7.86 -4.91
N ALA A 17 -5.03 -7.97 -6.17
CA ALA A 17 -3.76 -8.61 -6.47
C ALA A 17 -2.61 -7.83 -5.82
N TRP A 18 -1.68 -8.57 -5.19
CA TRP A 18 -0.52 -7.99 -4.50
C TRP A 18 0.32 -7.05 -5.39
N SER A 19 0.44 -7.37 -6.67
CA SER A 19 1.14 -6.55 -7.66
C SER A 19 0.48 -5.18 -7.86
N THR A 20 -0.85 -5.11 -7.84
CA THR A 20 -1.62 -3.87 -7.95
C THR A 20 -1.47 -3.04 -6.69
N LEU A 21 -1.59 -3.65 -5.50
CA LEU A 21 -1.41 -2.97 -4.23
C LEU A 21 -0.01 -2.36 -4.10
N LEU A 22 1.03 -3.15 -4.41
CA LEU A 22 2.41 -2.66 -4.40
C LEU A 22 2.67 -1.56 -5.43
N ARG A 23 2.06 -1.64 -6.61
CA ARG A 23 2.14 -0.57 -7.61
C ARG A 23 1.57 0.73 -7.04
N THR A 24 0.45 0.67 -6.33
CA THR A 24 -0.17 1.85 -5.70
C THR A 24 0.75 2.42 -4.62
N VAL A 25 1.29 1.57 -3.74
CA VAL A 25 2.24 2.00 -2.69
C VAL A 25 3.49 2.65 -3.29
N ASN A 26 4.10 2.03 -4.30
CA ASN A 26 5.26 2.59 -5.00
C ASN A 26 4.94 3.93 -5.66
N SER A 27 3.77 4.04 -6.32
CA SER A 27 3.34 5.31 -6.91
C SER A 27 3.20 6.42 -5.87
N VAL A 28 2.69 6.11 -4.67
CA VAL A 28 2.59 7.09 -3.57
C VAL A 28 3.98 7.52 -3.11
N MET A 29 4.90 6.58 -2.94
CA MET A 29 6.27 6.89 -2.50
C MET A 29 7.06 7.73 -3.52
N ASP A 30 6.84 7.50 -4.82
CA ASP A 30 7.53 8.20 -5.90
C ASP A 30 6.96 9.61 -6.15
N THR A 31 5.66 9.80 -5.93
CA THR A 31 4.97 11.08 -6.23
C THR A 31 4.89 12.00 -5.02
N ALA A 32 4.80 11.47 -3.79
CA ALA A 32 4.70 12.28 -2.59
C ALA A 32 6.08 12.79 -2.15
N PRO A 33 6.27 14.11 -1.95
CA PRO A 33 7.51 14.61 -1.37
C PRO A 33 7.70 14.03 0.03
N LYS A 34 8.86 13.38 0.28
CA LYS A 34 9.19 12.70 1.56
C LYS A 34 8.99 13.55 2.81
N LYS A 35 9.08 14.88 2.69
CA LYS A 35 8.86 15.83 3.79
C LYS A 35 7.38 15.95 4.21
N PHE A 36 6.45 15.53 3.37
CA PHE A 36 5.01 15.64 3.61
C PHE A 36 4.33 14.29 3.80
N LEU A 37 4.95 13.18 3.38
CA LEU A 37 4.39 11.84 3.60
C LEU A 37 4.78 11.34 5.00
N LYS A 38 3.80 11.21 5.90
CA LYS A 38 4.02 10.71 7.27
C LYS A 38 4.06 9.18 7.31
N GLU A 39 3.04 8.56 6.76
CA GLU A 39 2.82 7.11 6.83
C GLU A 39 1.85 6.65 5.72
N ILE A 40 1.98 5.38 5.32
CA ILE A 40 1.03 4.69 4.46
C ILE A 40 0.39 3.57 5.29
N ILE A 41 -0.93 3.64 5.44
CA ILE A 41 -1.73 2.68 6.22
C ILE A 41 -2.50 1.82 5.23
N LEU A 42 -2.22 0.52 5.24
CA LEU A 42 -2.96 -0.46 4.44
C LEU A 42 -4.05 -1.07 5.33
N VAL A 43 -5.31 -0.96 4.89
CA VAL A 43 -6.48 -1.49 5.61
C VAL A 43 -7.07 -2.63 4.78
N ASP A 44 -7.07 -3.83 5.36
CA ASP A 44 -7.69 -5.01 4.76
C ASP A 44 -9.18 -5.07 5.17
N ASP A 45 -10.08 -4.96 4.19
CA ASP A 45 -11.52 -5.08 4.40
C ASP A 45 -11.96 -6.55 4.30
N LEU A 46 -11.47 -7.40 5.20
CA LEU A 46 -11.76 -8.84 5.25
C LEU A 46 -11.55 -9.57 3.91
N SER A 47 -10.39 -9.37 3.27
CA SER A 47 -10.06 -10.14 2.07
C SER A 47 -10.06 -11.66 2.35
N ASN A 48 -10.64 -12.42 1.43
CA ASN A 48 -10.68 -13.89 1.47
C ASN A 48 -9.39 -14.49 0.90
N GLN A 49 -8.57 -13.68 0.23
CA GLN A 49 -7.24 -14.06 -0.24
C GLN A 49 -6.24 -13.92 0.90
N GLY A 50 -6.21 -14.89 1.81
CA GLY A 50 -5.07 -15.06 2.71
C GLY A 50 -3.79 -15.12 1.87
N MET A 51 -2.79 -14.27 2.18
CA MET A 51 -1.56 -14.14 1.40
C MET A 51 -0.97 -15.50 1.06
N SER A 52 -1.33 -16.00 -0.12
CA SER A 52 -0.74 -17.19 -0.71
C SER A 52 0.54 -16.71 -1.38
N PHE A 53 1.50 -16.26 -0.56
CA PHE A 53 2.89 -16.23 -0.98
C PHE A 53 3.22 -17.66 -1.34
N GLY A 54 3.51 -17.91 -2.60
CA GLY A 54 3.71 -19.25 -3.15
C GLY A 54 4.60 -20.11 -2.26
N LEU A 55 3.98 -20.96 -1.45
CA LEU A 55 4.41 -22.33 -1.28
C LEU A 55 3.65 -23.13 -2.33
N GLU A 56 3.95 -22.82 -3.60
CA GLU A 56 3.85 -23.84 -4.62
C GLU A 56 4.87 -24.89 -4.17
N ASN A 57 4.39 -25.89 -3.44
CA ASN A 57 5.17 -27.08 -3.16
C ASN A 57 5.45 -27.66 -4.54
N ASP A 58 6.67 -27.45 -5.03
CA ASP A 58 7.26 -28.19 -6.14
C ASP A 58 6.86 -29.67 -5.96
N LYS A 59 5.97 -30.13 -6.82
CA LYS A 59 5.68 -31.55 -7.01
C LYS A 59 6.61 -32.10 -8.08
#